data_AF-A0A4R5FIY4-F1
#
_entry.id   AF-A0A4R5FIY4-F1
#
_cell.length_a   1.000
_cell.length_b   1.000
_cell.length_c   1.000
_cell.angle_alpha   90.00
_cell.angle_beta   90.00
_cell.angle_gamma   90.00
#
_symmetry.space_group_name_H-M   'P 1'
#
loop_
_entity.id
_entity.type
_entity.pdbx_description
1 polymer ?
#
loop_
_entity_poly.entity_id
_entity_poly.type
_entity_poly.pdbx_seq_one_letter_code
_entity_poly.pdbx_strand_id
1 'polypeptide(L)'
;MKYLKILLFILLFIGAVAIGYFIKSYPIIEFDRKLKIYEVFNLILTATIGLSIPFFIKRWIEDSRHVKNNLINELKDTLSEIIIVKSKIKHCFNENAISQRDKQQIIVQFEETDLKLNCLDEQFKESYNNETKKIREEIKTEYFNYWRFATGAEIMSENFNTVSENYYRSHNEVFNKLETKIKQAINKVHRI
;
A
#
# COMPACT_ATOMS: atom_id res chain seq x y z
N MET A 1 -5.27 -13.02 -23.57
CA MET A 1 -6.49 -13.36 -22.78
C MET A 1 -7.52 -14.21 -23.53
N LYS A 2 -7.88 -13.93 -24.80
CA LYS A 2 -8.88 -14.75 -25.55
C LYS A 2 -8.49 -16.25 -25.65
N TYR A 3 -7.25 -16.55 -26.01
CA TYR A 3 -6.76 -17.93 -26.14
C TYR A 3 -6.70 -18.69 -24.82
N LEU A 4 -6.38 -18.01 -23.71
CA LEU A 4 -6.39 -18.60 -22.36
C LEU A 4 -7.81 -19.03 -21.95
N LYS A 5 -8.83 -18.22 -22.27
CA LYS A 5 -10.24 -18.56 -22.00
C LYS A 5 -10.71 -19.77 -22.80
N ILE A 6 -10.29 -19.88 -24.07
CA ILE A 6 -10.63 -21.03 -24.94
C ILE A 6 -9.97 -22.31 -24.42
N LEU A 7 -8.69 -22.26 -24.05
CA LEU A 7 -7.98 -23.40 -23.46
C LEU A 7 -8.65 -23.91 -22.19
N LEU A 8 -9.05 -22.98 -21.30
CA LEU A 8 -9.70 -23.31 -20.03
C LEU A 8 -11.08 -23.94 -20.25
N PHE A 9 -11.82 -23.49 -21.27
CA PHE A 9 -13.10 -24.08 -21.67
C PHE A 9 -12.93 -25.51 -22.22
N ILE A 10 -11.92 -25.74 -23.07
CA ILE A 10 -11.61 -27.08 -23.59
C ILE A 10 -11.20 -28.04 -22.45
N LEU A 11 -10.38 -27.57 -21.51
CA LEU A 11 -9.98 -28.34 -20.33
C LEU A 11 -11.18 -28.72 -19.44
N LEU A 12 -12.08 -27.78 -19.18
CA LEU A 12 -13.31 -28.05 -18.42
C LEU A 12 -14.22 -29.04 -19.15
N PHE A 13 -14.34 -28.93 -20.47
CA PHE A 13 -15.14 -29.84 -21.28
C PHE A 13 -14.57 -31.26 -21.27
N ILE A 14 -13.26 -31.42 -21.45
CA ILE A 14 -12.58 -32.72 -21.36
C ILE A 14 -12.73 -33.31 -19.96
N GLY A 15 -12.58 -32.49 -18.91
CA GLY A 15 -12.79 -32.92 -17.53
C GLY A 15 -14.20 -33.42 -17.26
N ALA A 16 -15.23 -32.72 -17.74
CA ALA A 16 -16.63 -33.13 -17.58
C ALA A 16 -16.93 -34.44 -18.33
N VAL A 17 -16.40 -34.60 -19.56
CA VAL A 17 -16.56 -35.82 -20.35
C VAL A 17 -15.84 -37.00 -19.68
N ALA A 18 -14.62 -36.79 -19.15
CA ALA A 18 -13.87 -37.81 -18.44
C ALA A 18 -14.59 -38.26 -17.17
N ILE A 19 -15.13 -37.33 -16.37
CA ILE A 19 -15.92 -37.63 -15.18
C ILE A 19 -17.18 -38.41 -15.55
N GLY A 20 -17.91 -37.99 -16.60
CA GLY A 20 -19.10 -38.69 -17.08
C GLY A 20 -18.79 -40.11 -17.57
N TYR A 21 -17.66 -40.30 -18.24
CA TYR A 21 -17.18 -41.62 -18.67
C TYR A 21 -16.79 -42.51 -17.49
N PHE A 22 -16.15 -41.94 -16.46
CA PHE A 22 -15.74 -42.66 -15.25
C PHE A 22 -16.97 -43.14 -14.45
N ILE A 23 -17.99 -42.28 -14.30
CA ILE A 23 -19.26 -42.64 -13.64
C ILE A 23 -20.00 -43.74 -14.41
N LYS A 24 -19.98 -43.72 -15.75
CA LYS A 24 -20.62 -44.75 -16.58
C LYS A 24 -19.88 -46.10 -16.52
N SER A 25 -18.56 -46.07 -16.44
CA SER A 25 -17.71 -47.27 -16.60
C SER A 25 -17.46 -48.01 -15.28
N TYR A 26 -17.69 -47.37 -14.13
CA TYR A 26 -17.61 -47.99 -12.80
C TYR A 26 -19.01 -48.11 -12.16
N PRO A 27 -19.73 -49.23 -12.34
CA PRO A 27 -21.08 -49.43 -11.83
C PRO A 27 -21.09 -49.80 -10.33
N ILE A 28 -20.14 -49.32 -9.54
CA ILE A 28 -20.12 -49.50 -8.07
C ILE A 28 -21.07 -48.51 -7.40
N ILE A 29 -21.45 -47.44 -8.12
CA ILE A 29 -22.42 -46.44 -7.67
C ILE A 29 -23.73 -46.73 -8.40
N GLU A 30 -24.60 -47.57 -7.83
CA GLU A 30 -26.00 -47.59 -8.22
C GLU A 30 -26.59 -46.22 -7.88
N PHE A 31 -26.82 -45.38 -8.88
CA PHE A 31 -27.51 -44.11 -8.70
C PHE A 31 -28.94 -44.45 -8.25
N ASP A 32 -29.19 -44.38 -6.94
CA ASP A 32 -30.53 -44.57 -6.39
C ASP A 32 -31.44 -43.54 -7.08
N ARG A 33 -32.47 -44.01 -7.79
CA ARG A 33 -33.41 -43.13 -8.49
C ARG A 33 -34.21 -42.23 -7.54
N LYS A 34 -34.09 -42.43 -6.22
CA LYS A 34 -34.62 -41.55 -5.18
C LYS A 34 -33.75 -40.33 -4.90
N LEU A 35 -32.50 -40.32 -5.37
CA LEU A 35 -31.54 -39.25 -5.10
C LEU A 35 -31.97 -38.01 -5.86
N LYS A 36 -32.37 -36.98 -5.11
CA LYS A 36 -32.95 -35.78 -5.70
C LYS A 36 -31.83 -34.96 -6.33
N ILE A 37 -32.07 -34.39 -7.50
CA ILE A 37 -31.08 -33.61 -8.26
C ILE A 37 -30.40 -32.53 -7.38
N TYR A 38 -31.12 -31.92 -6.44
CA TYR A 38 -30.54 -30.94 -5.51
C TYR A 38 -29.45 -31.51 -4.60
N GLU A 39 -29.48 -32.79 -4.25
CA GLU A 39 -28.50 -33.44 -3.37
C GLU A 39 -27.16 -33.57 -4.08
N VAL A 40 -27.19 -33.90 -5.38
CA VAL A 40 -26.01 -33.90 -6.24
C VAL A 40 -25.43 -32.49 -6.38
N PHE A 41 -26.27 -31.49 -6.60
CA PHE A 41 -25.82 -30.09 -6.66
C PHE A 41 -25.20 -29.61 -5.34
N ASN A 42 -25.79 -29.96 -4.18
CA ASN A 42 -25.25 -29.61 -2.87
C ASN A 42 -23.89 -30.28 -2.62
N LEU A 43 -23.71 -31.54 -3.04
CA LEU A 43 -22.44 -32.24 -2.92
C LEU A 43 -21.36 -31.57 -3.78
N ILE A 44 -21.68 -31.24 -5.04
CA ILE A 44 -20.76 -30.51 -5.93
C ILE A 44 -20.43 -29.12 -5.37
N LEU A 45 -21.42 -28.38 -4.88
CA LEU A 45 -21.23 -27.06 -4.27
C LEU A 45 -20.32 -27.14 -3.04
N THR A 46 -20.57 -28.11 -2.15
CA THR A 46 -19.78 -28.32 -0.94
C THR A 46 -18.34 -28.69 -1.27
N ALA A 47 -18.13 -29.60 -2.23
CA ALA A 47 -16.79 -29.95 -2.70
C ALA A 47 -16.08 -28.75 -3.35
N THR A 48 -16.81 -27.95 -4.13
CA THR A 48 -16.27 -26.75 -4.79
C THR A 48 -15.88 -25.70 -3.76
N ILE A 49 -16.71 -25.44 -2.74
CA ILE A 49 -16.39 -24.52 -1.64
C ILE A 49 -15.19 -25.04 -0.84
N GLY A 50 -15.20 -26.33 -0.49
CA GLY A 50 -14.15 -26.98 0.28
C GLY A 50 -12.77 -26.94 -0.40
N LEU A 51 -12.73 -27.03 -1.74
CA LEU A 51 -11.51 -26.86 -2.52
C LEU A 51 -11.19 -25.39 -2.80
N SER A 52 -12.19 -24.55 -3.05
CA SER A 52 -11.95 -23.16 -3.48
C SER A 52 -11.44 -22.26 -2.35
N ILE A 53 -11.91 -22.49 -1.11
CA ILE A 53 -11.49 -21.70 0.05
C ILE A 53 -9.98 -21.78 0.30
N PRO A 54 -9.38 -22.98 0.51
CA PRO A 54 -7.96 -23.07 0.83
C PRO A 54 -7.04 -22.69 -0.34
N PHE A 55 -7.45 -22.96 -1.58
CA PHE A 55 -6.57 -22.73 -2.74
C PHE A 55 -6.65 -21.31 -3.31
N PHE A 56 -7.86 -20.74 -3.40
CA PHE A 56 -8.05 -19.45 -4.07
C PHE A 56 -8.35 -18.33 -3.09
N ILE A 57 -9.30 -18.51 -2.19
CA ILE A 57 -9.73 -17.43 -1.28
C ILE A 57 -8.62 -17.12 -0.27
N LYS A 58 -8.04 -18.15 0.36
CA LYS A 58 -6.95 -17.97 1.33
C LYS A 58 -5.76 -17.26 0.70
N ARG A 59 -5.31 -17.73 -0.47
CA ARG A 59 -4.18 -17.12 -1.19
C ARG A 59 -4.46 -15.67 -1.57
N TRP A 60 -5.66 -15.38 -2.09
CA TRP A 60 -6.04 -14.02 -2.46
C TRP A 60 -6.08 -13.06 -1.26
N ILE A 61 -6.59 -13.52 -0.12
CA ILE A 61 -6.58 -12.75 1.14
C ILE A 61 -5.15 -12.51 1.63
N GLU A 62 -4.30 -13.53 1.58
CA GLU A 62 -2.90 -13.44 1.97
C GLU A 62 -2.14 -12.44 1.07
N ASP A 63 -2.25 -12.56 -0.26
CA ASP A 63 -1.62 -11.66 -1.23
C ASP A 63 -2.05 -10.20 -0.99
N SER A 64 -3.35 -9.96 -0.80
CA SER A 64 -3.88 -8.62 -0.48
C SER A 64 -3.33 -8.07 0.84
N ARG A 65 -3.23 -8.91 1.88
CA ARG A 65 -2.63 -8.53 3.16
C ARG A 65 -1.14 -8.21 3.00
N HIS A 66 -0.40 -8.98 2.21
CA HIS A 66 1.02 -8.72 1.93
C HIS A 66 1.22 -7.36 1.26
N VAL A 67 0.43 -7.04 0.23
CA VAL A 67 0.48 -5.73 -0.45
C VAL A 67 0.21 -4.58 0.54
N LYS A 68 -0.83 -4.71 1.37
CA LYS A 68 -1.15 -3.70 2.40
C LYS A 68 -0.01 -3.51 3.40
N ASN A 69 0.57 -4.61 3.88
CA ASN A 69 1.69 -4.55 4.83
C ASN A 69 2.92 -3.88 4.20
N ASN A 70 3.22 -4.17 2.94
CA ASN A 70 4.31 -3.53 2.22
C ASN A 70 4.08 -2.01 2.09
N LEU A 71 2.90 -1.58 1.66
CA LEU A 71 2.55 -0.15 1.59
C LEU A 71 2.61 0.54 2.96
N ILE A 72 2.19 -0.14 4.03
CA ILE A 72 2.27 0.38 5.40
C ILE A 72 3.74 0.55 5.82
N ASN A 73 4.61 -0.40 5.49
CA ASN A 73 6.04 -0.30 5.80
C ASN A 73 6.68 0.85 5.03
N GLU A 74 6.38 0.99 3.74
CA GLU A 74 6.90 2.09 2.91
C GLU A 74 6.43 3.47 3.40
N LEU A 75 5.19 3.59 3.88
CA LEU A 75 4.70 4.80 4.56
C LEU A 75 5.50 5.11 5.84
N LYS A 76 5.81 4.09 6.66
CA LYS A 76 6.60 4.25 7.89
C LYS A 76 8.04 4.64 7.56
N ASP A 77 8.61 4.03 6.54
CA ASP A 77 9.97 4.29 6.10
C ASP A 77 10.08 5.70 5.51
N THR A 78 9.08 6.14 4.75
CA THR A 78 8.97 7.53 4.27
C THR A 78 8.82 8.52 5.43
N LEU A 79 7.98 8.22 6.42
CA LEU A 79 7.85 9.06 7.61
C LEU A 79 9.18 9.16 8.38
N SER A 80 9.94 8.07 8.42
CA SER A 80 11.24 8.02 9.11
C SER A 80 12.26 8.95 8.44
N GLU A 81 12.31 9.02 7.11
CA GLU A 81 13.15 9.99 6.39
C GLU A 81 12.76 11.44 6.73
N ILE A 82 11.46 11.74 6.78
CA ILE A 82 10.97 13.08 7.10
C ILE A 82 11.33 13.45 8.56
N ILE A 83 11.33 12.48 9.48
CA ILE A 83 11.77 12.67 10.88
C ILE A 83 13.26 13.00 10.96
N ILE A 84 14.09 12.51 10.04
CA ILE A 84 15.52 12.88 9.99
C ILE A 84 15.66 14.39 9.74
N VAL A 85 14.89 14.94 8.80
CA VAL A 85 14.87 16.41 8.55
C VAL A 85 14.49 17.18 9.82
N LYS A 86 13.41 16.75 10.48
CA LYS A 86 12.98 17.37 11.76
C LYS A 86 14.09 17.32 12.80
N SER A 87 14.78 16.19 12.90
CA SER A 87 15.85 15.99 13.87
C SER A 87 17.06 16.90 13.59
N LYS A 88 17.40 17.12 12.32
CA LYS A 88 18.44 18.09 11.92
C LYS A 88 18.08 19.51 12.32
N ILE A 89 16.84 19.94 12.05
CA ILE A 89 16.36 21.28 12.44
C ILE A 89 16.34 21.44 13.97
N LYS A 90 15.92 20.39 14.71
CA LYS A 90 15.99 20.36 16.18
C LYS A 90 17.43 20.47 16.69
N HIS A 91 18.39 19.80 16.04
CA HIS A 91 19.79 19.92 16.41
C HIS A 91 20.30 21.36 16.21
N CYS A 92 19.99 21.98 15.06
CA CYS A 92 20.34 23.38 14.79
C CYS A 92 19.69 24.35 15.80
N PHE A 93 18.47 24.05 16.26
CA PHE A 93 17.81 24.81 17.33
C PHE A 93 18.55 24.68 18.66
N ASN A 94 18.95 23.46 19.06
CA ASN A 94 19.67 23.24 20.30
C ASN A 94 21.05 23.91 20.31
N GLU A 95 21.75 23.90 19.17
CA GLU A 95 23.05 24.57 19.00
C GLU A 95 22.92 26.10 18.83
N ASN A 96 21.68 26.63 18.73
CA ASN A 96 21.38 28.02 18.40
C ASN A 96 22.07 28.54 17.13
N ALA A 97 22.48 27.64 16.23
CA ALA A 97 23.22 27.97 15.02
C ALA A 97 22.81 27.04 13.89
N ILE A 98 22.77 27.58 12.67
CA ILE A 98 22.57 26.80 11.46
C ILE A 98 23.63 27.19 10.44
N SER A 99 24.48 26.23 10.06
CA SER A 99 25.51 26.47 9.06
C SER A 99 24.96 26.29 7.64
N GLN A 100 25.67 26.83 6.64
CA GLN A 100 25.34 26.57 5.23
C GLN A 100 25.42 25.08 4.89
N ARG A 101 26.31 24.33 5.54
CA ARG A 101 26.40 22.87 5.39
C ARG A 101 25.13 22.18 5.89
N ASP A 102 24.56 22.64 7.00
CA ASP A 102 23.31 22.08 7.53
C ASP A 102 22.14 22.35 6.59
N LYS A 103 22.07 23.55 6.02
CA LYS A 103 21.06 23.92 5.01
C LYS A 103 21.15 23.03 3.78
N GLN A 104 22.36 22.82 3.24
CA GLN A 104 22.58 21.91 2.11
C GLN A 104 22.17 20.48 2.45
N GLN A 105 22.52 19.99 3.64
CA GLN A 105 22.12 18.65 4.08
C GLN A 105 20.60 18.50 4.23
N ILE A 106 19.89 19.54 4.66
CA ILE A 106 18.43 19.54 4.71
C ILE A 106 17.85 19.41 3.29
N ILE A 107 18.40 20.15 2.31
CA ILE A 107 17.97 20.08 0.90
C ILE A 107 18.18 18.66 0.36
N VAL A 108 19.38 18.10 0.51
CA VAL A 108 19.70 16.74 0.02
C VAL A 108 18.76 15.71 0.64
N GLN A 109 18.49 15.80 1.94
CA GLN A 109 17.56 14.90 2.61
C GLN A 109 16.13 15.01 2.04
N PHE A 110 15.70 16.22 1.65
CA PHE A 110 14.41 16.41 1.00
C PHE A 110 14.39 15.81 -0.41
N GLU A 111 15.46 15.93 -1.19
CA GLU A 111 15.57 15.30 -2.52
C GLU A 111 15.45 13.77 -2.41
N GLU A 112 16.14 13.15 -1.45
CA GLU A 112 16.02 11.72 -1.18
C GLU A 112 14.59 11.33 -0.78
N THR A 113 13.95 12.16 0.05
CA THR A 113 12.56 11.95 0.48
C THR A 113 11.58 12.08 -0.69
N ASP A 114 11.83 13.00 -1.63
CA ASP A 114 10.96 13.21 -2.80
C ASP A 114 10.99 11.98 -3.72
N LEU A 115 12.17 11.40 -3.96
CA LEU A 115 12.31 10.14 -4.69
C LEU A 115 11.50 9.02 -4.02
N LYS A 116 11.59 8.90 -2.69
CA LYS A 116 10.85 7.89 -1.93
C LYS A 116 9.33 8.09 -2.00
N LEU A 117 8.87 9.34 -1.92
CA LEU A 117 7.46 9.69 -2.10
C LEU A 117 6.94 9.40 -3.50
N ASN A 118 7.77 9.58 -4.53
CA ASN A 118 7.41 9.23 -5.90
C ASN A 118 7.27 7.72 -6.07
N CYS A 119 8.23 6.93 -5.55
CA CYS A 119 8.11 5.46 -5.51
C CYS A 119 6.85 5.00 -4.77
N LEU A 120 6.55 5.60 -3.61
CA LEU A 120 5.35 5.29 -2.84
C LEU A 120 4.06 5.61 -3.62
N ASP A 121 4.02 6.74 -4.32
CA ASP A 121 2.87 7.12 -5.16
C ASP A 121 2.63 6.10 -6.29
N GLU A 122 3.69 5.61 -6.93
CA GLU A 122 3.62 4.56 -7.95
C GLU A 122 3.09 3.25 -7.37
N GLN A 123 3.63 2.79 -6.23
CA GLN A 123 3.16 1.56 -5.58
C GLN A 123 1.67 1.65 -5.21
N PHE A 124 1.20 2.81 -4.76
CA PHE A 124 -0.22 3.02 -4.52
C PHE A 124 -1.06 2.99 -5.81
N LYS A 125 -0.55 3.54 -6.92
CA LYS A 125 -1.24 3.51 -8.22
C LYS A 125 -1.39 2.08 -8.72
N GLU A 126 -0.36 1.26 -8.52
CA GLU A 126 -0.39 -0.15 -8.92
C GLU A 126 -1.33 -0.97 -8.03
N SER A 127 -1.34 -0.71 -6.73
CA SER A 127 -2.09 -1.54 -5.76
C SER A 127 -3.55 -1.14 -5.57
N TYR A 128 -3.83 0.16 -5.36
CA TYR A 128 -5.14 0.67 -4.92
C TYR A 128 -5.41 2.08 -5.45
N ASN A 129 -5.32 2.27 -6.77
CA ASN A 129 -5.29 3.59 -7.39
C ASN A 129 -6.47 4.49 -6.97
N ASN A 130 -7.69 3.94 -6.97
CA ASN A 130 -8.91 4.71 -6.79
C ASN A 130 -9.17 5.01 -5.30
N GLU A 131 -8.94 4.00 -4.45
CA GLU A 131 -9.16 4.04 -3.01
C GLU A 131 -8.18 5.00 -2.31
N THR A 132 -6.98 5.14 -2.88
CA THR A 132 -5.87 5.91 -2.30
C THR A 132 -5.65 7.27 -2.97
N LYS A 133 -6.30 7.58 -4.10
CA LYS A 133 -6.11 8.85 -4.83
C LYS A 133 -6.13 10.08 -3.92
N LYS A 134 -7.20 10.25 -3.16
CA LYS A 134 -7.37 11.39 -2.24
C LYS A 134 -6.25 11.46 -1.19
N ILE A 135 -5.84 10.33 -0.63
CA ILE A 135 -4.85 10.34 0.45
C ILE A 135 -3.44 10.64 -0.07
N ARG A 136 -3.11 10.21 -1.28
CA ARG A 136 -1.85 10.57 -1.95
C ARG A 136 -1.76 12.05 -2.24
N GLU A 137 -2.85 12.64 -2.75
CA GLU A 137 -2.93 14.08 -3.02
C GLU A 137 -2.77 14.88 -1.70
N GLU A 138 -3.40 14.44 -0.61
CA GLU A 138 -3.24 15.07 0.71
C GLU A 138 -1.80 14.95 1.24
N ILE A 139 -1.16 13.78 1.16
CA ILE A 139 0.26 13.61 1.58
C ILE A 139 1.18 14.50 0.75
N LYS A 140 1.05 14.50 -0.57
CA LYS A 140 1.87 15.33 -1.47
C LYS A 140 1.71 16.81 -1.16
N THR A 141 0.49 17.26 -0.90
CA THR A 141 0.21 18.66 -0.57
C THR A 141 0.90 19.05 0.75
N GLU A 142 0.72 18.27 1.81
CA GLU A 142 1.36 18.59 3.10
C GLU A 142 2.87 18.43 3.06
N TYR A 143 3.40 17.47 2.28
CA TYR A 143 4.83 17.33 2.06
C TYR A 143 5.41 18.56 1.36
N PHE A 144 4.76 19.02 0.28
CA PHE A 144 5.18 20.23 -0.42
C PHE A 144 5.13 21.47 0.48
N ASN A 145 4.11 21.58 1.34
CA ASN A 145 4.04 22.64 2.35
C ASN A 145 5.22 22.58 3.33
N TYR A 146 5.56 21.38 3.81
CA TYR A 146 6.67 21.17 4.72
C TYR A 146 8.02 21.45 4.07
N TRP A 147 8.24 20.94 2.86
CA TRP A 147 9.41 21.24 2.05
C TRP A 147 9.56 22.74 1.86
N ARG A 148 8.53 23.43 1.34
CA ARG A 148 8.57 24.87 1.09
C ARG A 148 8.86 25.69 2.35
N PHE A 149 8.35 25.26 3.50
CA PHE A 149 8.65 25.90 4.78
C PHE A 149 10.12 25.72 5.15
N ALA A 150 10.61 24.48 5.12
CA ALA A 150 11.96 24.12 5.56
C ALA A 150 13.08 24.43 4.55
N THR A 151 12.73 24.74 3.29
CA THR A 151 13.66 25.17 2.23
C THR A 151 13.36 26.58 1.71
N GLY A 152 12.47 27.31 2.40
CA GLY A 152 12.06 28.66 2.00
C GLY A 152 13.20 29.68 2.00
N ALA A 153 12.99 30.79 1.28
CA ALA A 153 13.98 31.86 1.12
C ALA A 153 14.48 32.44 2.46
N GLU A 154 13.66 32.41 3.52
CA GLU A 154 14.04 32.90 4.85
C GLU A 154 15.15 32.05 5.48
N ILE A 155 14.94 30.74 5.63
CA ILE A 155 15.97 29.83 6.17
C ILE A 155 17.19 29.71 5.26
N MET A 156 16.99 29.81 3.95
CA MET A 156 18.07 29.73 2.96
C MET A 156 18.86 31.04 2.82
N SER A 157 18.40 32.14 3.40
CA SER A 157 19.13 33.40 3.37
C SER A 157 20.46 33.31 4.14
N GLU A 158 21.46 34.07 3.70
CA GLU A 158 22.74 34.20 4.40
C GLU A 158 22.61 34.85 5.78
N ASN A 159 21.51 35.59 6.00
CA ASN A 159 21.23 36.28 7.25
C ASN A 159 20.57 35.35 8.29
N PHE A 160 20.08 34.19 7.88
CA PHE A 160 19.48 33.21 8.78
C PHE A 160 20.55 32.30 9.37
N ASN A 161 21.13 32.74 10.49
CA ASN A 161 22.23 32.04 11.15
C ASN A 161 21.79 31.31 12.43
N THR A 162 20.58 31.57 12.91
CA THR A 162 20.05 30.98 14.14
C THR A 162 18.60 30.52 13.93
N VAL A 163 18.24 29.40 14.55
CA VAL A 163 16.85 28.91 14.54
C VAL A 163 16.13 29.51 15.74
N SER A 164 15.25 30.47 15.50
CA SER A 164 14.46 31.08 16.59
C SER A 164 13.41 30.13 17.15
N GLU A 165 13.00 30.34 18.40
CA GLU A 165 11.93 29.56 19.03
C GLU A 165 10.61 29.64 18.24
N ASN A 166 10.25 30.82 17.74
CA ASN A 166 9.08 31.02 16.91
C ASN A 166 9.14 30.18 15.62
N TYR A 167 10.30 30.19 14.95
CA TYR A 167 10.51 29.39 13.75
C TYR A 167 10.41 27.89 14.06
N TYR A 168 11.06 27.42 15.13
CA TYR A 168 11.02 26.02 15.53
C TYR A 168 9.61 25.55 15.92
N ARG A 169 8.80 26.42 16.55
CA ARG A 169 7.39 26.12 16.84
C ARG A 169 6.58 25.97 15.55
N SER A 170 6.68 26.92 14.62
CA SER A 170 5.99 26.84 13.33
C SER A 170 6.45 25.65 12.49
N HIS A 171 7.74 25.34 12.51
CA HIS A 171 8.30 24.14 11.89
C HIS A 171 7.62 22.87 12.40
N ASN A 172 7.48 22.73 13.73
CA ASN A 172 6.83 21.57 14.34
C ASN A 172 5.35 21.49 13.98
N GLU A 173 4.64 22.62 13.90
CA GLU A 173 3.23 22.63 13.48
C GLU A 173 3.06 22.10 12.05
N VAL A 174 3.90 22.56 11.11
CA VAL A 174 3.84 22.09 9.71
C VAL A 174 4.24 20.62 9.61
N PHE A 175 5.30 20.20 10.31
CA PHE A 175 5.70 18.79 10.39
C PHE A 175 4.56 17.91 10.95
N ASN A 176 3.91 18.32 12.03
CA ASN A 176 2.86 17.52 12.69
C ASN A 176 1.64 17.32 11.80
N LYS A 177 1.32 18.29 10.92
CA LYS A 177 0.26 18.14 9.91
C LYS A 177 0.60 17.02 8.92
N LEU A 178 1.81 17.04 8.38
CA LEU A 178 2.31 16.00 7.47
C LEU A 178 2.35 14.62 8.15
N GLU A 179 2.92 14.54 9.35
CA GLU A 179 2.95 13.30 10.14
C GLU A 179 1.54 12.73 10.36
N THR A 180 0.59 13.59 10.70
CA THR A 180 -0.80 13.19 10.90
C THR A 180 -1.40 12.61 9.62
N LYS A 181 -1.14 13.21 8.46
CA LYS A 181 -1.61 12.69 7.17
C LYS A 181 -1.01 11.33 6.83
N ILE A 182 0.28 11.14 7.05
CA ILE A 182 0.93 9.84 6.82
C ILE A 182 0.36 8.78 7.78
N LYS A 183 0.16 9.09 9.06
CA LYS A 183 -0.48 8.18 10.02
C LYS A 183 -1.93 7.85 9.66
N GLN A 184 -2.70 8.83 9.20
CA GLN A 184 -4.05 8.60 8.67
C GLN A 184 -4.02 7.67 7.45
N ALA A 185 -3.01 7.80 6.58
CA ALA A 185 -2.82 6.92 5.44
C ALA A 185 -2.56 5.48 5.83
N ILE A 186 -1.67 5.25 6.81
CA ILE A 186 -1.42 3.91 7.36
C ILE A 186 -2.72 3.27 7.84
N ASN A 187 -3.53 4.00 8.61
CA ASN A 187 -4.81 3.50 9.10
C ASN A 187 -5.81 3.23 7.97
N LYS A 188 -5.80 4.04 6.91
CA LYS A 188 -6.70 3.85 5.77
C LYS A 188 -6.30 2.62 4.96
N VAL A 189 -5.00 2.41 4.70
CA VAL A 189 -4.48 1.23 4.00
C VAL A 189 -4.82 -0.06 4.76
N HIS A 190 -4.83 -0.02 6.09
CA HIS A 190 -5.24 -1.15 6.90
C HIS A 190 -6.74 -1.52 6.76
N ARG A 191 -7.57 -0.57 6.31
CA ARG A 191 -9.03 -0.72 6.19
C ARG A 191 -9.53 -0.97 4.77
N ILE A 192 -8.72 -0.66 3.76
CA ILE A 192 -8.86 -1.24 2.41
C ILE A 192 -8.68 -2.75 2.55
#